data_AF-A0A914XMI7-F1
#
_entry.id   AF-A0A914XMI7-F1
#
_cell.length_a   1.000
_cell.length_b   1.000
_cell.length_c   1.000
_cell.angle_alpha   90.00
_cell.angle_beta   90.00
_cell.angle_gamma   90.00
#
_symmetry.space_group_name_H-M   'P 1'
#
loop_
_entity.id
_entity.type
_entity.pdbx_description
1 polymer ?
#
loop_
_entity_poly.entity_id
_entity_poly.type
_entity_poly.pdbx_seq_one_letter_code
_entity_poly.pdbx_strand_id
1 'polypeptide(L)'
;MASSSTSSMPQDAQVMAAIVRDMGVTEYEPRVLSQLLEFAFRYTSDVLIDARTLSEHAGKKAIDADDVRLAIDTMIDSTFTQPPPRQLLQELAKEKNAVALPPIKQAYGARLPNDRFCLLQPNYRWKNRNEIRNVSSTISSQRSQTAQASSQHQSQSAKQPNVVFQLTSGPNDGGSGQKRKVEDASLDEDYDHE
;
A
#
# COMPACT_ATOMS: atom_id res chain seq x y z
N MET A 1 -27.42 54.93 18.46
CA MET A 1 -27.15 54.26 17.18
C MET A 1 -25.71 53.76 17.22
N ALA A 2 -25.50 52.46 17.40
CA ALA A 2 -24.18 51.85 17.34
C ALA A 2 -24.32 50.59 16.47
N SER A 3 -23.91 50.68 15.21
CA SER A 3 -23.79 49.56 14.30
C SER A 3 -22.54 48.77 14.71
N SER A 4 -22.72 47.77 15.56
CA SER A 4 -21.66 46.85 15.97
C SER A 4 -21.16 46.07 14.76
N SER A 5 -19.86 46.19 14.50
CA SER A 5 -19.08 45.41 13.54
C SER A 5 -19.14 43.91 13.86
N THR A 6 -20.15 43.21 13.35
CA THR A 6 -20.25 41.75 13.45
C THR A 6 -19.53 41.07 12.27
N SER A 7 -18.29 40.70 12.56
CA SER A 7 -17.55 39.51 12.09
C SER A 7 -17.16 39.39 10.61
N SER A 8 -15.84 39.39 10.38
CA SER A 8 -15.09 39.21 9.13
C SER A 8 -15.21 37.83 8.44
N MET A 9 -16.25 37.04 8.72
CA MET A 9 -16.36 35.65 8.26
C MET A 9 -17.63 35.45 7.40
N PRO A 10 -17.53 34.86 6.19
CA PRO A 10 -18.67 34.69 5.28
C PRO A 10 -19.73 33.74 5.85
N GLN A 11 -20.97 33.85 5.36
CA GLN A 11 -22.13 33.11 5.88
C GLN A 11 -21.90 31.59 5.89
N ASP A 12 -21.37 31.01 4.82
CA ASP A 12 -21.13 29.57 4.73
C ASP A 12 -20.09 29.08 5.75
N ALA A 13 -19.09 29.91 6.06
CA ALA A 13 -18.12 29.61 7.10
C ALA A 13 -18.74 29.67 8.51
N GLN A 14 -19.75 30.54 8.72
CA GLN A 14 -20.52 30.56 9.97
C GLN A 14 -21.36 29.30 10.15
N VAL A 15 -21.96 28.78 9.06
CA VAL A 15 -22.71 27.51 9.07
C VAL A 15 -21.77 26.34 9.36
N MET A 16 -20.61 26.28 8.68
CA MET A 16 -19.61 25.24 8.95
C MET A 16 -19.10 25.29 10.40
N ALA A 17 -18.87 26.49 10.95
CA ALA A 17 -18.49 26.65 12.35
C ALA A 17 -19.58 26.19 13.33
N ALA A 18 -20.86 26.38 12.99
CA ALA A 18 -21.97 25.87 13.78
C ALA A 18 -22.02 24.33 13.76
N ILE A 19 -21.81 23.70 12.61
CA ILE A 19 -21.75 22.23 12.47
C ILE A 19 -20.62 21.65 13.33
N VAL A 20 -19.42 22.23 13.26
CA VAL A 20 -18.26 21.78 14.05
C VAL A 20 -18.53 21.89 15.56
N ARG A 21 -19.22 22.96 15.98
CA ARG A 21 -19.64 23.15 17.37
C ARG A 21 -20.67 22.10 17.81
N ASP A 22 -21.63 21.75 16.97
CA ASP A 22 -22.64 20.72 17.26
C ASP A 22 -22.03 19.32 17.37
N MET A 23 -20.92 19.05 16.67
CA MET A 23 -20.12 17.83 16.84
C MET A 23 -19.29 17.81 18.14
N GLY A 24 -19.34 18.87 18.95
CA GLY A 24 -18.62 18.96 20.22
C GLY A 24 -17.15 19.38 20.11
N VAL A 25 -16.70 19.87 18.95
CA VAL A 25 -15.33 20.36 18.76
C VAL A 25 -15.25 21.84 19.11
N THR A 26 -14.63 22.16 20.24
CA THR A 26 -14.55 23.53 20.79
C THR A 26 -13.30 24.29 20.35
N GLU A 27 -12.23 23.59 19.98
CA GLU A 27 -10.95 24.18 19.58
C GLU A 27 -10.51 23.61 18.23
N TYR A 28 -10.28 24.50 17.26
CA TYR A 28 -9.80 24.15 15.93
C TYR A 28 -9.00 25.31 15.32
N GLU A 29 -8.09 25.01 14.39
CA GLU A 29 -7.40 26.04 13.63
C GLU A 29 -8.37 26.72 12.65
N PRO A 30 -8.36 28.06 12.49
CA PRO A 30 -9.24 28.75 11.54
C PRO A 30 -9.17 28.22 10.10
N ARG A 31 -8.04 27.67 9.67
CA ARG A 31 -7.87 27.07 8.32
C ARG A 31 -8.73 25.84 8.10
N VAL A 32 -9.10 25.11 9.15
CA VAL A 32 -9.94 23.91 9.07
C VAL A 32 -11.29 24.25 8.44
N LEU A 33 -11.90 25.37 8.82
CA LEU A 33 -13.18 25.79 8.24
C LEU A 33 -13.07 26.07 6.74
N SER A 34 -12.01 26.75 6.31
CA SER A 34 -11.78 27.02 4.89
C SER A 34 -11.56 25.73 4.10
N GLN A 35 -10.83 24.77 4.65
CA GLN A 35 -10.59 23.48 4.01
C GLN A 35 -11.86 22.62 3.94
N LEU A 36 -12.67 22.62 5.01
CA LEU A 36 -13.94 21.90 5.04
C LEU A 36 -14.93 22.48 4.02
N LEU A 37 -14.91 23.81 3.86
CA LEU A 37 -15.71 24.50 2.87
C LEU A 37 -15.25 24.16 1.45
N GLU A 38 -13.94 24.16 1.17
CA GLU A 38 -13.40 23.71 -0.13
C GLU A 38 -13.80 22.27 -0.42
N PHE A 39 -13.67 21.38 0.56
CA PHE A 39 -14.08 19.98 0.43
C PHE A 39 -15.57 19.86 0.09
N ALA A 40 -16.45 20.56 0.79
CA ALA A 40 -17.89 20.51 0.53
C ALA A 40 -18.24 21.00 -0.89
N PHE A 41 -17.61 22.08 -1.34
CA PHE A 41 -17.82 22.59 -2.70
C PHE A 41 -17.28 21.66 -3.78
N ARG A 42 -16.10 21.05 -3.56
CA ARG A 42 -15.53 20.08 -4.50
C ARG A 42 -16.38 18.81 -4.57
N TYR A 43 -16.72 18.23 -3.42
CA TYR A 43 -17.58 17.06 -3.32
C TYR A 43 -18.91 17.26 -4.04
N THR A 44 -19.60 18.38 -3.78
CA THR A 44 -20.89 18.67 -4.43
C THR A 44 -20.74 18.90 -5.93
N SER A 45 -19.67 19.56 -6.37
CA SER A 45 -19.38 19.75 -7.79
C SER A 45 -19.14 18.42 -8.50
N ASP A 46 -18.33 17.54 -7.91
CA ASP A 46 -18.00 16.23 -8.47
C ASP A 46 -19.27 15.36 -8.59
N VAL A 47 -20.12 15.34 -7.55
CA VAL A 47 -21.43 14.65 -7.59
C VAL A 47 -22.32 15.19 -8.71
N LEU A 48 -22.37 16.50 -8.90
CA LEU A 48 -23.21 17.11 -9.94
C LEU A 48 -22.69 16.83 -11.35
N ILE A 49 -21.37 16.71 -11.52
CA ILE A 49 -20.74 16.31 -12.79
C ILE A 49 -21.11 14.86 -13.14
N ASP A 50 -21.04 13.96 -12.16
CA ASP A 50 -21.40 12.56 -12.33
C ASP A 50 -22.91 12.40 -12.58
N ALA A 51 -23.75 13.10 -11.80
CA ALA A 51 -25.21 13.10 -11.98
C ALA A 51 -25.61 13.62 -13.37
N ARG A 52 -24.92 14.65 -13.88
CA ARG A 52 -25.13 15.14 -15.24
C ARG A 52 -24.80 14.06 -16.28
N THR A 53 -23.69 13.35 -16.11
CA THR A 53 -23.29 12.27 -17.02
C THR A 53 -24.32 11.13 -17.01
N LEU A 54 -24.88 10.81 -15.84
CA LEU A 54 -25.97 9.83 -15.68
C LEU A 54 -27.27 10.30 -16.36
N SER A 55 -27.66 11.57 -16.20
CA SER A 55 -28.82 12.16 -16.88
C SER A 55 -28.66 12.15 -18.40
N GLU A 56 -27.48 12.48 -18.90
CA GLU A 56 -27.15 12.44 -20.34
C GLU A 56 -27.22 11.00 -20.87
N HIS A 57 -26.77 10.01 -20.10
CA HIS A 57 -26.91 8.59 -20.45
C HIS A 57 -28.37 8.13 -20.50
N ALA A 58 -29.23 8.64 -19.60
CA ALA A 58 -30.67 8.39 -19.61
C ALA A 58 -31.43 9.17 -20.70
N GLY A 59 -30.75 10.03 -21.47
CA GLY A 59 -31.37 10.88 -22.50
C GLY A 59 -32.23 12.02 -21.93
N LYS A 60 -32.11 12.31 -20.62
CA LYS A 60 -32.85 13.38 -19.95
C LYS A 60 -32.08 14.69 -20.05
N LYS A 61 -32.81 15.80 -20.22
CA LYS A 61 -32.23 17.17 -20.30
C LYS A 61 -32.10 17.86 -18.95
N ALA A 62 -32.77 17.35 -17.92
CA ALA A 62 -32.76 17.88 -16.56
C ALA A 62 -32.30 16.78 -15.61
N ILE A 63 -31.53 17.17 -14.60
CA ILE A 63 -30.99 16.27 -13.57
C ILE A 63 -32.12 15.96 -12.58
N ASP A 64 -32.42 14.68 -12.38
CA ASP A 64 -33.38 14.21 -11.39
C ASP A 64 -32.72 13.89 -10.05
N ALA A 65 -33.53 13.80 -8.99
CA ALA A 65 -33.05 13.38 -7.66
C ALA A 65 -32.48 11.96 -7.66
N ASP A 66 -32.95 11.08 -8.55
CA ASP A 66 -32.46 9.71 -8.67
C ASP A 66 -31.06 9.67 -9.32
N ASP A 67 -30.76 10.59 -10.24
CA ASP A 67 -29.43 10.71 -10.86
C ASP A 67 -28.40 11.14 -9.81
N VAL A 68 -28.78 12.06 -8.92
CA VAL A 68 -27.94 12.50 -7.78
C VAL A 68 -27.72 11.36 -6.77
N ARG A 69 -28.76 10.59 -6.44
CA ARG A 69 -28.63 9.44 -5.54
C ARG A 69 -27.65 8.40 -6.10
N LEU A 70 -27.81 8.05 -7.37
CA LEU A 70 -26.93 7.09 -8.03
C LEU A 70 -25.48 7.59 -8.13
N ALA A 71 -25.29 8.89 -8.39
CA ALA A 71 -23.96 9.51 -8.38
C ALA A 71 -23.31 9.43 -6.99
N ILE A 72 -24.06 9.71 -5.93
CA ILE A 72 -23.57 9.59 -4.55
C ILE A 72 -23.16 8.15 -4.23
N ASP A 73 -24.01 7.16 -4.54
CA ASP A 73 -23.71 5.75 -4.27
C ASP A 73 -22.43 5.30 -4.98
N THR A 74 -22.29 5.66 -6.25
CA THR A 74 -21.09 5.34 -7.05
C THR A 74 -19.82 5.96 -6.46
N MET A 75 -19.93 7.21 -5.98
CA MET A 75 -18.80 7.90 -5.38
C MET A 75 -18.45 7.36 -3.99
N ILE A 76 -19.44 6.92 -3.21
CA ILE A 76 -19.24 6.24 -1.92
C ILE A 76 -18.40 4.98 -2.12
N ASP A 77 -18.72 4.18 -3.13
CA ASP A 77 -18.01 2.92 -3.41
C ASP A 77 -16.54 3.14 -3.85
N SER A 78 -16.24 4.27 -4.49
CA SER A 78 -14.90 4.60 -4.99
C SER A 78 -14.01 5.32 -3.96
N THR A 79 -14.58 6.27 -3.21
CA THR A 79 -13.81 7.22 -2.40
C THR A 79 -13.87 6.89 -0.91
N PHE A 80 -14.96 6.31 -0.44
CA PHE A 80 -15.18 6.09 0.98
C PHE A 80 -14.97 4.63 1.33
N THR A 81 -14.11 4.38 2.32
CA THR A 81 -13.99 3.05 2.89
C THR A 81 -15.15 2.81 3.85
N GLN A 82 -16.07 1.93 3.46
CA GLN A 82 -17.03 1.39 4.41
C GLN A 82 -16.34 0.34 5.27
N PRO A 83 -16.61 0.29 6.58
CA PRO A 83 -16.04 -0.74 7.43
C PRO A 83 -16.48 -2.11 6.88
N PRO A 84 -15.53 -3.04 6.66
CA PRO A 84 -15.85 -4.33 6.06
C PRO A 84 -16.88 -5.09 6.91
N PRO A 85 -17.81 -5.82 6.28
CA PRO A 85 -18.90 -6.47 7.01
C PRO A 85 -18.36 -7.48 8.02
N ARG A 86 -18.95 -7.50 9.22
CA ARG A 86 -18.53 -8.36 10.33
C ARG A 86 -18.44 -9.84 9.95
N GLN A 87 -19.34 -10.31 9.08
CA GLN A 87 -19.36 -11.69 8.61
C GLN A 87 -18.09 -12.05 7.83
N LEU A 88 -17.66 -11.19 6.91
CA LEU A 88 -16.41 -11.36 6.16
C LEU A 88 -15.20 -11.40 7.10
N LEU A 89 -15.16 -10.50 8.10
CA LEU A 89 -14.09 -10.51 9.11
C LEU A 89 -14.08 -11.80 9.92
N GLN A 90 -15.25 -12.34 10.28
CA GLN A 90 -15.34 -13.59 11.03
C GLN A 90 -14.95 -14.80 10.21
N GLU A 91 -15.28 -14.83 8.93
CA GLU A 91 -14.85 -15.88 8.01
C GLU A 91 -13.32 -15.88 7.85
N LEU A 92 -12.74 -14.71 7.57
CA LEU A 92 -11.29 -14.55 7.49
C LEU A 92 -10.60 -14.89 8.83
N ALA A 93 -11.20 -14.51 9.95
CA ALA A 93 -10.68 -14.88 11.27
C ALA A 93 -10.71 -16.39 11.49
N LYS A 94 -11.78 -17.10 11.10
CA LYS A 94 -11.84 -18.57 11.20
C LYS A 94 -10.78 -19.22 10.32
N GLU A 95 -10.61 -18.76 9.08
CA GLU A 95 -9.60 -19.28 8.16
C GLU A 95 -8.18 -19.09 8.71
N LYS A 96 -7.86 -17.89 9.21
CA LYS A 96 -6.53 -17.59 9.76
C LYS A 96 -6.27 -18.22 11.12
N ASN A 97 -7.27 -18.29 11.99
CA ASN A 97 -7.15 -18.89 13.32
C ASN A 97 -7.18 -20.44 13.28
N ALA A 98 -7.49 -21.06 12.14
CA ALA A 98 -7.38 -22.51 11.97
C ALA A 98 -5.92 -22.99 12.03
N VAL A 99 -4.95 -22.11 11.74
CA VAL A 99 -3.53 -22.43 11.84
C VAL A 99 -3.10 -22.32 13.31
N ALA A 100 -2.75 -23.46 13.91
CA ALA A 100 -2.24 -23.51 15.27
C ALA A 100 -0.97 -22.66 15.44
N LEU A 101 -0.81 -22.06 16.62
CA LEU A 101 0.35 -21.23 16.92
C LEU A 101 1.64 -22.06 16.92
N PRO A 102 2.77 -21.50 16.45
CA PRO A 102 4.07 -22.17 16.55
C PRO A 102 4.43 -22.44 18.03
N PRO A 103 5.05 -23.59 18.35
CA PRO A 103 5.43 -23.91 19.71
C PRO A 103 6.46 -22.90 20.26
N ILE A 104 6.21 -22.43 21.49
CA ILE A 104 7.08 -21.46 22.16
C ILE A 104 8.36 -22.19 22.63
N LYS A 105 9.52 -21.79 22.10
CA LYS A 105 10.83 -22.25 22.60
C LYS A 105 11.22 -21.45 23.85
N GLN A 106 11.84 -22.07 24.84
CA GLN A 106 12.26 -21.42 26.11
C GLN A 106 13.45 -20.44 25.98
N ALA A 107 13.63 -19.81 24.81
CA ALA A 107 14.61 -18.76 24.62
C ALA A 107 14.00 -17.42 25.09
N TYR A 108 14.63 -16.78 26.08
CA TYR A 108 14.22 -15.46 26.54
C TYR A 108 14.58 -14.41 25.47
N GLY A 109 13.60 -13.65 24.98
CA GLY A 109 13.82 -12.50 24.09
C GLY A 109 12.95 -12.47 22.83
N ALA A 110 13.02 -11.36 22.08
CA ALA A 110 12.32 -11.20 20.81
C ALA A 110 12.98 -12.06 19.73
N ARG A 111 12.20 -12.92 19.08
CA ARG A 111 12.69 -13.77 17.99
C ARG A 111 12.58 -13.04 16.66
N LEU A 112 13.73 -12.61 16.14
CA LEU A 112 13.80 -12.10 14.78
C LEU A 112 13.50 -13.22 13.76
N PRO A 113 12.90 -12.88 12.61
CA PRO A 113 12.95 -13.73 11.43
C PRO A 113 14.40 -14.12 11.09
N ASN A 114 14.61 -15.10 10.19
CA ASN A 114 15.97 -15.40 9.73
C ASN A 114 16.62 -14.14 9.15
N ASP A 115 17.94 -14.01 9.26
CA ASP A 115 18.70 -12.81 8.84
C ASP A 115 18.36 -12.33 7.42
N ARG A 116 18.05 -13.26 6.50
CA ARG A 116 17.60 -12.97 5.12
C ARG A 116 16.26 -12.23 5.02
N PHE A 117 15.40 -12.34 6.03
CA PHE A 117 14.12 -11.66 6.15
C PHE A 117 14.21 -10.44 7.08
N CYS A 118 15.39 -10.14 7.62
CA CYS A 118 15.64 -8.97 8.43
C CYS A 118 16.27 -7.88 7.56
N LEU A 119 15.74 -6.65 7.66
CA LEU A 119 16.27 -5.48 6.96
C LEU A 119 17.47 -4.88 7.73
N LEU A 120 18.48 -5.71 8.03
CA LEU A 120 19.65 -5.33 8.83
C LEU A 120 20.78 -4.75 7.98
N GLN A 121 20.85 -5.13 6.71
CA GLN A 121 21.87 -4.65 5.79
C GLN A 121 21.42 -3.38 5.08
N PRO A 122 22.34 -2.47 4.73
CA PRO A 122 22.04 -1.33 3.87
C PRO A 122 21.36 -1.81 2.57
N ASN A 123 20.14 -1.33 2.33
CA ASN A 123 19.39 -1.57 1.10
C ASN A 123 19.92 -0.74 -0.09
N TYR A 124 21.03 -0.02 0.11
CA TYR A 124 21.74 0.74 -0.90
C TYR A 124 23.23 0.43 -0.85
N ARG A 125 23.87 0.41 -2.02
CA ARG A 125 25.33 0.34 -2.15
C ARG A 125 25.81 1.54 -2.95
N TRP A 126 26.86 2.20 -2.48
CA TRP A 126 27.54 3.21 -3.27
C TRP A 126 28.30 2.49 -4.39
N LYS A 127 27.92 2.75 -5.65
CA LYS A 127 28.67 2.28 -6.81
C LYS A 127 29.62 3.38 -7.27
N ASN A 128 30.86 3.02 -7.56
CA ASN A 128 31.80 3.99 -8.12
C ASN A 128 31.35 4.44 -9.52
N ARG A 129 31.75 5.64 -9.97
CA ARG A 129 31.33 6.21 -11.26
C ARG A 129 31.55 5.27 -12.46
N ASN A 130 32.59 4.45 -12.39
CA ASN A 130 32.90 3.44 -13.43
C ASN A 130 31.91 2.26 -13.39
N GLU A 131 31.48 1.82 -12.21
CA GLU A 131 30.48 0.78 -12.04
C GLU A 131 29.07 1.26 -12.42
N ILE A 132 28.74 2.53 -12.17
CA ILE A 132 27.47 3.14 -12.61
C ILE A 132 27.39 3.18 -14.14
N ARG A 133 28.49 3.51 -14.82
CA ARG A 133 28.56 3.48 -16.30
C ARG A 133 28.35 2.07 -16.84
N ASN A 134 29.00 1.07 -16.25
CA ASN A 134 28.87 -0.32 -16.67
C ASN A 134 27.46 -0.87 -16.44
N VAL A 135 26.84 -0.58 -15.29
CA VAL A 135 25.46 -0.99 -14.99
C VAL A 135 24.46 -0.32 -15.93
N SER A 136 24.68 0.95 -16.27
CA SER A 136 23.85 1.67 -17.25
C SER A 136 23.95 1.04 -18.64
N SER A 137 25.15 0.63 -19.07
CA SER A 137 25.31 -0.11 -20.34
C SER A 137 24.65 -1.48 -20.29
N THR A 138 24.72 -2.22 -19.17
CA THR A 138 24.07 -3.53 -19.03
C THR A 138 22.54 -3.43 -19.02
N ILE A 139 21.96 -2.43 -18.33
CA ILE A 139 20.51 -2.16 -18.35
C ILE A 139 20.04 -1.79 -19.77
N SER A 140 20.84 -1.02 -20.51
CA SER A 140 20.55 -0.66 -21.91
C SER A 140 20.56 -1.89 -22.84
N SER A 141 21.48 -2.82 -22.62
CA SER A 141 21.55 -4.07 -23.38
C SER A 141 20.40 -5.05 -23.04
N GLN A 142 19.98 -5.13 -21.78
CA GLN A 142 18.83 -5.96 -21.38
C GLN A 142 17.50 -5.44 -21.94
N ARG A 143 17.30 -4.12 -21.98
CA ARG A 143 16.07 -3.51 -22.53
C ARG A 143 15.92 -3.78 -24.04
N SER A 144 17.04 -3.85 -24.76
CA SER A 144 17.07 -4.20 -26.19
C SER A 144 16.80 -5.70 -26.45
N GLN A 145 17.13 -6.59 -25.50
CA GLN A 145 16.82 -8.02 -25.63
C GLN A 145 15.35 -8.34 -25.29
N THR A 146 14.75 -7.66 -24.31
CA THR A 146 13.31 -7.80 -24.03
C THR A 146 12.42 -7.27 -25.16
N ALA A 147 12.89 -6.27 -25.93
CA ALA A 147 12.17 -5.74 -27.09
C ALA A 147 12.24 -6.66 -28.34
N GLN A 148 13.20 -7.59 -28.41
CA GLN A 148 13.32 -8.55 -29.50
C GLN A 148 12.53 -9.84 -29.28
N ALA A 149 12.11 -10.14 -28.04
CA ALA A 149 11.25 -11.29 -27.74
C ALA A 149 9.75 -11.05 -28.01
N SER A 150 9.35 -9.81 -28.31
CA SER A 150 7.94 -9.43 -28.58
C SER A 150 7.50 -9.56 -30.05
N SER A 151 8.35 -10.04 -30.96
CA SER A 151 8.02 -10.14 -32.39
C SER A 151 7.71 -11.57 -32.89
N GLN A 152 7.68 -12.58 -32.02
CA GLN A 152 7.24 -13.93 -32.39
C GLN A 152 6.40 -14.58 -31.28
N HIS A 153 5.12 -14.22 -31.19
CA HIS A 153 4.05 -15.20 -30.96
C HIS A 153 2.66 -14.56 -31.11
N GLN A 154 1.95 -14.99 -32.15
CA GLN A 154 0.52 -14.80 -32.31
C GLN A 154 -0.21 -15.96 -31.62
N SER A 155 -1.31 -15.61 -30.93
CA SER A 155 -2.40 -16.44 -30.38
C SER A 155 -2.31 -16.99 -28.94
N GLN A 156 -3.34 -16.60 -28.18
CA GLN A 156 -4.00 -17.24 -27.01
C GLN A 156 -3.76 -16.69 -25.58
N SER A 157 -4.88 -16.16 -25.05
CA SER A 157 -5.35 -16.01 -23.66
C SER A 157 -4.65 -15.07 -22.67
N ALA A 158 -5.41 -14.06 -22.24
CA ALA A 158 -5.01 -13.01 -21.31
C ALA A 158 -4.80 -13.53 -19.88
N LYS A 159 -3.58 -13.38 -19.35
CA LYS A 159 -3.29 -13.31 -17.92
C LYS A 159 -2.49 -12.03 -17.66
N GLN A 160 -2.88 -11.32 -16.61
CA GLN A 160 -2.42 -9.99 -16.21
C GLN A 160 -0.88 -9.90 -16.08
N PRO A 161 -0.26 -8.73 -16.35
CA PRO A 161 1.17 -8.56 -16.13
C PRO A 161 1.45 -8.51 -14.64
N ASN A 162 2.05 -9.60 -14.13
CA ASN A 162 2.58 -9.68 -12.79
C ASN A 162 3.83 -8.77 -12.72
N VAL A 163 3.71 -7.61 -12.09
CA VAL A 163 4.85 -6.72 -11.86
C VAL A 163 5.74 -7.35 -10.79
N VAL A 164 6.65 -8.22 -11.22
CA VAL A 164 7.69 -8.79 -10.36
C VAL A 164 8.67 -7.67 -10.04
N PHE A 165 8.58 -7.11 -8.83
CA PHE A 165 9.66 -6.33 -8.23
C PHE A 165 10.86 -7.26 -8.05
N GLN A 166 11.79 -7.21 -8.99
CA GLN A 166 12.96 -8.07 -8.99
C GLN A 166 14.00 -7.51 -8.01
N LEU A 167 13.86 -7.85 -6.73
CA LEU A 167 14.95 -7.74 -5.76
C LEU A 167 16.05 -8.72 -6.21
N THR A 168 17.09 -8.19 -6.82
CA THR A 168 18.31 -8.96 -7.13
C THR A 168 19.03 -9.26 -5.83
N SER A 169 18.69 -10.38 -5.18
CA SER A 169 19.55 -10.99 -4.16
C SER A 169 20.79 -11.53 -4.87
N GLY A 170 21.89 -10.78 -4.82
CA GLY A 170 23.19 -11.27 -5.28
C GLY A 170 23.69 -12.40 -4.36
N PRO A 171 24.52 -13.32 -4.87
CA PRO A 171 25.13 -14.37 -4.05
C PRO A 171 26.01 -13.74 -2.97
N ASN A 172 25.80 -14.14 -1.71
CA ASN A 172 26.59 -13.72 -0.56
C ASN A 172 27.95 -14.41 -0.63
N ASP A 173 28.99 -13.70 -1.11
CA ASP A 173 30.37 -14.17 -1.11
C ASP A 173 30.97 -13.96 0.28
N GLY A 174 30.76 -14.95 1.16
CA GLY A 174 31.32 -15.03 2.51
C GLY A 174 32.33 -16.17 2.60
N GLY A 175 33.38 -16.14 1.77
CA GLY A 175 34.46 -17.11 1.78
C GLY A 175 35.80 -16.50 2.17
N SER A 176 36.12 -16.46 3.47
CA SER A 176 37.51 -16.40 3.93
C SER A 176 37.77 -17.58 4.87
N GLY A 177 38.64 -18.48 4.44
CA GLY A 177 38.94 -19.73 5.13
C GLY A 177 39.98 -19.56 6.23
N GLN A 178 39.86 -20.39 7.27
CA GLN A 178 40.97 -20.79 8.12
C GLN A 178 41.08 -22.31 8.11
N LYS A 179 42.17 -22.78 7.50
CA LYS A 179 42.61 -24.17 7.45
C LYS A 179 42.85 -24.70 8.87
N ARG A 180 42.28 -25.85 9.22
CA ARG A 180 42.83 -26.73 10.25
C ARG A 180 43.02 -28.12 9.65
N LYS A 181 44.28 -28.55 9.63
CA LYS A 181 44.81 -29.86 9.26
C LYS A 181 45.20 -30.55 10.57
N VAL A 182 44.65 -31.72 10.88
CA VAL A 182 45.20 -32.80 11.75
C VAL A 182 44.32 -34.03 11.45
N GLU A 183 44.76 -34.93 10.57
CA GLU A 183 45.40 -36.24 10.83
C GLU A 183 44.43 -37.37 11.16
N ASP A 184 44.69 -38.47 10.45
CA ASP A 184 44.01 -39.75 10.39
C ASP A 184 44.35 -40.58 11.64
N ALA A 185 43.35 -41.24 12.22
CA ALA A 185 43.54 -42.32 13.19
C ALA A 185 42.27 -43.19 13.20
N SER A 186 42.27 -44.20 12.35
CA SER A 186 41.54 -45.44 12.59
C SER A 186 42.05 -46.12 13.87
N LEU A 187 41.15 -46.70 14.67
CA LEU A 187 41.29 -48.01 15.34
C LEU A 187 40.02 -48.25 16.19
N ASP A 188 39.16 -49.11 15.65
CA ASP A 188 38.62 -50.35 16.23
C ASP A 188 38.29 -50.49 17.73
N GLU A 189 37.14 -51.18 17.90
CA GLU A 189 36.79 -52.21 18.89
C GLU A 189 36.23 -51.83 20.28
N ASP A 190 35.01 -52.36 20.48
CA ASP A 190 34.42 -52.97 21.68
C ASP A 190 34.20 -52.14 22.95
N TYR A 191 32.92 -51.93 23.30
CA TYR A 191 32.42 -52.40 24.59
C TYR A 191 30.90 -52.55 24.63
N ASP A 192 30.48 -53.76 24.98
CA ASP A 192 29.12 -54.23 25.19
C ASP A 192 28.45 -53.67 26.47
N HIS A 193 27.11 -53.72 26.42
CA HIS A 193 26.10 -53.95 27.46
C HIS A 193 26.35 -53.62 28.94
N GLU A 194 25.42 -52.83 29.51
CA GLU A 194 24.44 -53.29 30.52
C GLU A 194 23.14 -52.46 30.46
#